data_AF-A0A0Q4GXM9-F1
#
_entry.id   AF-A0A0Q4GXM9-F1
#
_cell.length_a   1.000
_cell.length_b   1.000
_cell.length_c   1.000
_cell.angle_alpha   90.00
_cell.angle_beta   90.00
_cell.angle_gamma   90.00
#
_symmetry.space_group_name_H-M   'P 1'
#
loop_
_entity.id
_entity.type
_entity.pdbx_description
1 polymer ?
#
loop_
_entity_poly.entity_id
_entity_poly.type
_entity_poly.pdbx_seq_one_letter_code
_entity_poly.pdbx_strand_id
1 'polypeptide(L)'
;MDPNTARHVLRISPDASLSADLVERAHSAESWARHPSRYPDAEQRRQAEVWAGTLATARGVLLHEAGLRAPGAPIDAPAPVSPAPQPRPPRRRGLRWPAIVGIVVGSLAVVALITFAAIAAGRLLTTAAIDAQQDFEDSMVDRYQSGETGYAFPAAIEYYGDDRYADLCLETWTNGCWQSALFTEADCEHLQVLVAYTNDADAWSGETEVTIEIEHAVAGDPTPVVFGNDAFAYGWVQQVTCLDGQATESTDVAT
;
A
#
# COMPACT_ATOMS: atom_id res chain seq x y z
N MET A 1 24.85 -11.85 8.80
CA MET A 1 25.22 -10.64 8.01
C MET A 1 25.34 -9.49 9.00
N ASP A 2 26.42 -8.71 8.96
CA ASP A 2 26.56 -7.53 9.83
C ASP A 2 25.74 -6.33 9.27
N PRO A 3 25.41 -5.33 10.11
CA PRO A 3 24.58 -4.20 9.68
C PRO A 3 25.16 -3.35 8.54
N ASN A 4 26.49 -3.21 8.43
CA ASN A 4 27.10 -2.41 7.36
C ASN A 4 27.00 -3.15 6.02
N THR A 5 27.24 -4.46 6.01
CA THR A 5 26.98 -5.30 4.83
C THR A 5 25.50 -5.26 4.43
N ALA A 6 24.57 -5.33 5.40
CA ALA A 6 23.15 -5.25 5.12
C ALA A 6 22.74 -3.89 4.50
N ARG A 7 23.31 -2.78 4.99
CA ARG A 7 23.13 -1.45 4.37
C ARG A 7 23.64 -1.42 2.94
N HIS A 8 24.81 -1.99 2.68
CA HIS A 8 25.37 -2.05 1.32
C HIS A 8 24.48 -2.85 0.36
N VAL A 9 23.95 -3.99 0.83
CA VAL A 9 23.02 -4.84 0.07
C VAL A 9 21.74 -4.09 -0.30
N LEU A 10 21.15 -3.33 0.63
CA LEU A 10 19.97 -2.48 0.37
C LEU A 10 20.32 -1.09 -0.20
N ARG A 11 21.58 -0.84 -0.56
CA ARG A 11 22.08 0.47 -1.04
C ARG A 11 21.72 1.67 -0.14
N ILE A 12 21.61 1.44 1.17
CA ILE A 12 21.40 2.48 2.16
C ILE A 12 22.75 3.09 2.53
N SER A 13 22.87 4.42 2.48
CA SER A 13 24.09 5.12 2.90
C SER A 13 24.49 4.73 4.34
N PRO A 14 25.77 4.51 4.65
CA PRO A 14 26.22 4.17 6.00
C PRO A 14 25.87 5.27 7.02
N ASP A 15 25.81 6.53 6.57
CA ASP A 15 25.55 7.70 7.43
C ASP A 15 24.05 8.01 7.59
N ALA A 16 23.18 7.35 6.83
CA ALA A 16 21.73 7.57 6.92
C ALA A 16 21.17 7.09 8.27
N SER A 17 20.32 7.90 8.89
CA SER A 17 19.54 7.49 10.07
C SER A 17 18.64 6.31 9.70
N LEU A 18 18.75 5.20 10.44
CA LEU A 18 17.97 4.00 10.16
C LEU A 18 16.56 4.14 10.74
N SER A 19 15.54 3.96 9.91
CA SER A 19 14.14 3.82 10.31
C SER A 19 13.53 2.59 9.62
N ALA A 20 12.43 2.06 10.16
CA ALA A 20 11.73 0.94 9.54
C ALA A 20 11.29 1.30 8.10
N ASP A 21 10.65 2.46 7.92
CA ASP A 21 10.21 2.94 6.61
C ASP A 21 11.33 3.02 5.57
N LEU A 22 12.52 3.51 5.95
CA LEU A 22 13.66 3.58 5.04
C LEU A 22 14.11 2.18 4.61
N VAL A 23 14.13 1.22 5.55
CA VAL A 23 14.51 -0.16 5.29
C VAL A 23 13.50 -0.83 4.37
N GLU A 24 12.20 -0.66 4.60
CA GLU A 24 11.15 -1.22 3.75
C GLU A 24 11.20 -0.66 2.34
N ARG A 25 11.30 0.66 2.20
CA ARG A 25 11.36 1.32 0.89
C ARG A 25 12.57 0.86 0.08
N ALA A 26 13.74 0.77 0.73
CA ALA A 26 14.97 0.30 0.09
C ALA A 26 14.89 -1.18 -0.31
N HIS A 27 14.29 -2.02 0.54
CA HIS A 27 14.05 -3.42 0.23
C HIS A 27 13.12 -3.59 -0.97
N SER A 28 11.98 -2.88 -0.99
CA SER A 28 11.02 -2.95 -2.10
C SER A 28 11.68 -2.54 -3.42
N ALA A 29 12.43 -1.42 -3.43
CA ALA A 29 13.13 -0.95 -4.62
C ALA A 29 14.16 -1.97 -5.16
N GLU A 30 15.00 -2.56 -4.31
CA GLU A 30 15.99 -3.57 -4.73
C GLU A 30 15.33 -4.90 -5.13
N SER A 31 14.25 -5.30 -4.45
CA SER A 31 13.50 -6.52 -4.77
C SER A 31 12.84 -6.43 -6.15
N TRP A 32 12.29 -5.26 -6.48
CA TRP A 32 11.70 -5.00 -7.80
C TRP A 32 12.76 -4.93 -8.91
N ALA A 33 13.87 -4.21 -8.65
CA ALA A 33 14.94 -4.05 -9.61
C ALA A 33 15.55 -5.39 -10.08
N ARG A 34 15.51 -6.41 -9.22
CA ARG A 34 16.10 -7.74 -9.47
C ARG A 34 15.09 -8.88 -9.36
N HIS A 35 13.81 -8.60 -9.59
CA HIS A 35 12.78 -9.62 -9.51
C HIS A 35 13.03 -10.74 -10.54
N PRO A 36 12.88 -12.04 -10.19
CA PRO A 36 13.16 -13.15 -11.11
C PRO A 36 12.41 -13.07 -12.45
N SER A 37 11.18 -12.52 -12.48
CA SER A 37 10.42 -12.37 -13.73
C SER A 37 11.11 -11.49 -14.79
N ARG A 38 12.06 -10.64 -14.40
CA ARG A 38 12.79 -9.76 -15.32
C ARG A 38 13.91 -10.48 -16.09
N TYR A 39 14.22 -11.73 -15.74
CA TYR A 39 15.27 -12.49 -16.38
C TYR A 39 14.68 -13.59 -17.27
N PRO A 40 14.93 -13.58 -18.59
CA PRO A 40 14.39 -14.61 -19.49
C PRO A 40 15.10 -15.96 -19.33
N ASP A 41 16.38 -15.95 -18.94
CA ASP A 41 17.19 -17.14 -18.77
C ASP A 41 16.96 -17.84 -17.41
N ALA A 42 16.84 -19.17 -17.43
CA ALA A 42 16.52 -19.95 -16.24
C ALA A 42 17.62 -19.93 -15.16
N GLU A 43 18.89 -19.84 -15.54
CA GLU A 43 19.99 -19.73 -14.58
C GLU A 43 20.01 -18.35 -13.94
N GLN A 44 19.79 -17.29 -14.72
CA GLN A 44 19.66 -15.93 -14.19
C GLN A 44 18.47 -15.81 -13.21
N ARG A 45 17.33 -16.43 -13.51
CA ARG A 45 16.19 -16.48 -12.57
C ARG A 45 16.55 -17.14 -11.24
N ARG A 46 17.24 -18.29 -11.28
CA ARG A 46 17.74 -18.95 -10.05
C ARG A 46 18.68 -18.05 -9.26
N GLN A 47 19.57 -17.32 -9.92
CA GLN A 47 20.46 -16.37 -9.26
C GLN A 47 19.69 -15.21 -8.62
N ALA A 48 18.66 -14.70 -9.29
CA ALA A 48 17.77 -13.68 -8.75
C ALA A 48 17.00 -14.17 -7.51
N GLU A 49 16.51 -15.41 -7.51
CA GLU A 49 15.88 -16.04 -6.34
C GLU A 49 16.84 -16.15 -5.14
N VAL A 50 18.09 -16.57 -5.39
CA VAL A 50 19.14 -16.59 -4.35
C VAL A 50 19.42 -15.17 -3.83
N TRP A 51 19.44 -14.18 -4.72
CA TRP A 51 19.62 -12.78 -4.34
C TRP A 51 18.45 -12.26 -3.50
N ALA A 52 17.21 -12.64 -3.80
CA ALA A 52 16.03 -12.27 -3.01
C ALA A 52 16.15 -12.76 -1.55
N GLY A 53 16.67 -13.97 -1.32
CA GLY A 53 16.99 -14.46 0.03
C GLY A 53 18.05 -13.61 0.75
N THR A 54 19.01 -13.06 0.00
CA THR A 54 20.03 -12.13 0.53
C THR A 54 19.41 -10.80 0.93
N LEU A 55 18.51 -10.24 0.11
CA LEU A 55 17.74 -9.02 0.42
C LEU A 55 16.87 -9.19 1.67
N ALA A 56 16.17 -10.32 1.80
CA ALA A 56 15.33 -10.61 2.96
C ALA A 56 16.17 -10.71 4.26
N THR A 57 17.35 -11.32 4.18
CA THR A 57 18.30 -11.39 5.31
C THR A 57 18.79 -10.00 5.71
N ALA A 58 19.13 -9.15 4.74
CA ALA A 58 19.56 -7.78 4.98
C ALA A 58 18.45 -6.94 5.64
N ARG A 59 17.20 -7.05 5.14
CA ARG A 59 16.01 -6.42 5.73
C ARG A 59 15.84 -6.81 7.20
N GLY A 60 15.88 -8.10 7.52
CA GLY A 60 15.72 -8.59 8.89
C GLY A 60 16.78 -8.03 9.87
N VAL A 61 18.04 -7.97 9.45
CA VAL A 61 19.14 -7.40 10.25
C VAL A 61 18.91 -5.91 10.52
N LEU A 62 18.50 -5.15 9.51
CA LEU A 62 18.32 -3.70 9.64
C LEU A 62 17.07 -3.31 10.41
N LEU A 63 15.96 -4.05 10.27
CA LEU A 63 14.77 -3.83 11.09
C LEU A 63 15.05 -4.11 12.57
N HIS A 64 15.83 -5.15 12.87
CA HIS A 64 16.26 -5.41 14.25
C HIS A 64 17.10 -4.27 14.82
N GLU A 65 18.10 -3.78 14.06
CA GLU A 65 18.95 -2.66 14.46
C GLU A 65 18.14 -1.35 14.63
N ALA A 66 17.16 -1.09 13.75
CA ALA A 66 16.27 0.06 13.86
C ALA A 66 15.45 0.02 15.15
N GLY A 67 14.93 -1.17 15.52
CA GLY A 67 14.19 -1.37 16.77
C GLY A 67 15.03 -1.15 18.02
N LEU A 68 16.32 -1.52 18.00
CA LEU A 68 17.24 -1.27 19.12
C LEU A 68 17.56 0.22 19.32
N ARG A 69 17.49 1.02 18.27
CA ARG A 69 17.81 2.47 18.29
C ARG A 69 16.59 3.36 18.47
N ALA A 70 15.38 2.83 18.48
CA ALA A 70 14.17 3.59 18.71
C ALA A 70 14.27 4.30 20.09
N PRO A 71 14.34 5.65 20.13
CA PRO A 71 14.48 6.36 21.38
C PRO A 71 13.17 6.25 22.17
N GLY A 72 13.20 5.52 23.28
CA GLY A 72 12.18 5.57 24.31
C GLY A 72 10.80 5.13 23.86
N ALA A 73 10.61 3.82 23.66
CA ALA A 73 9.34 3.26 24.11
C ALA A 73 9.20 3.62 25.60
N PRO A 74 8.09 4.26 26.04
CA PRO A 74 7.89 4.52 27.45
C PRO A 74 8.00 3.19 28.16
N ILE A 75 9.03 3.06 29.00
CA ILE A 75 9.14 1.97 29.95
C ILE A 75 7.92 2.16 30.84
N ASP A 76 6.87 1.37 30.62
CA ASP A 76 5.78 1.24 31.58
C ASP A 76 6.44 0.93 32.92
N ALA A 77 6.43 1.93 33.79
CA ALA A 77 6.96 1.81 35.13
C ALA A 77 6.26 0.59 35.77
N PRO A 78 7.00 -0.32 36.41
CA PRO A 78 6.39 -1.49 37.03
C PRO A 78 5.33 -1.01 38.01
N ALA A 79 4.08 -1.41 37.75
CA ALA A 79 2.97 -1.13 38.63
C ALA A 79 3.35 -1.50 40.08
N PRO A 80 3.03 -0.67 41.08
CA PRO A 80 3.34 -0.97 42.47
C PRO A 80 2.69 -2.31 42.85
N VAL A 81 3.54 -3.25 43.25
CA VAL A 81 3.17 -4.57 43.75
C VAL A 81 2.20 -4.36 44.91
N SER A 82 0.92 -4.65 44.67
CA SER A 82 -0.07 -4.69 45.75
C SER A 82 0.32 -5.84 46.71
N PRO A 83 0.48 -5.57 48.02
CA PRO A 83 0.85 -6.60 48.97
C PRO A 83 -0.24 -7.66 49.08
N ALA A 84 0.20 -8.92 49.16
CA ALA A 84 -0.65 -10.09 49.31
C ALA A 84 -1.61 -9.96 50.52
N PRO A 85 -2.90 -10.32 50.37
CA PRO A 85 -3.83 -10.33 51.48
C PRO A 85 -3.54 -11.53 52.39
N GLN A 86 -3.26 -11.26 53.67
CA GLN A 86 -3.16 -12.29 54.70
C GLN A 86 -4.54 -12.94 54.99
N PRO A 87 -4.60 -14.26 55.23
CA PRO A 87 -5.83 -14.96 55.59
C PRO A 87 -6.27 -14.59 57.02
N ARG A 88 -7.43 -13.95 57.15
CA ARG A 88 -8.10 -13.70 58.44
C ARG A 88 -9.08 -14.82 58.79
N PRO A 89 -9.22 -15.20 60.07
CA PRO A 89 -10.10 -16.28 60.51
C PRO A 89 -11.59 -15.91 60.43
N PRO A 90 -12.50 -16.90 60.29
CA PRO A 90 -13.92 -16.66 60.09
C PRO A 90 -14.60 -16.13 61.36
N ARG A 91 -15.13 -14.91 61.30
CA ARG A 91 -16.03 -14.36 62.33
C ARG A 91 -17.49 -14.53 61.90
N ARG A 92 -18.27 -15.10 62.82
CA ARG A 92 -19.68 -15.49 62.66
C ARG A 92 -20.59 -14.28 62.39
N ARG A 93 -21.58 -14.52 61.52
CA ARG A 93 -22.67 -13.63 61.11
C ARG A 93 -23.47 -13.09 62.31
N GLY A 94 -23.69 -11.79 62.30
CA GLY A 94 -24.82 -11.12 62.97
C GLY A 94 -25.32 -10.01 62.05
N LEU A 95 -26.54 -10.16 61.53
CA LEU A 95 -27.20 -9.17 60.67
C LEU A 95 -27.47 -7.90 61.49
N ARG A 96 -26.82 -6.79 61.16
CA ARG A 96 -27.10 -5.46 61.72
C ARG A 96 -27.36 -4.45 60.61
N TRP A 97 -28.12 -3.44 60.99
CA TRP A 97 -29.10 -2.70 60.19
C TRP A 97 -28.63 -1.36 59.53
N PRO A 98 -27.37 -1.14 59.04
CA PRO A 98 -27.06 0.08 58.27
C PRO A 98 -26.77 -0.19 56.78
N ALA A 99 -27.40 -1.19 56.16
CA ALA A 99 -27.16 -1.57 54.76
C ALA A 99 -27.70 -0.57 53.70
N ILE A 100 -28.47 0.45 54.12
CA ILE A 100 -29.18 1.33 53.18
C ILE A 100 -28.32 2.54 52.75
N VAL A 101 -27.38 3.01 53.58
CA VAL A 101 -26.53 4.18 53.24
C VAL A 101 -25.39 3.83 52.29
N GLY A 102 -24.90 2.59 52.30
CA GLY A 102 -23.81 2.13 51.42
C GLY A 102 -24.21 2.04 49.93
N ILE A 103 -25.50 1.89 49.63
CA ILE A 103 -25.98 1.70 48.26
C ILE A 103 -25.97 3.03 47.48
N VAL A 104 -26.28 4.16 48.12
CA VAL A 104 -26.38 5.46 47.44
C VAL A 104 -25.01 6.02 47.04
N VAL A 105 -23.99 5.86 47.89
CA VAL A 105 -22.61 6.31 47.57
C VAL A 105 -21.95 5.38 46.54
N GLY A 106 -22.20 4.07 46.59
CA GLY A 106 -21.74 3.14 45.57
C GLY A 106 -22.36 3.40 44.19
N SER A 107 -23.63 3.80 44.16
CA SER A 107 -24.35 4.11 42.90
C SER A 107 -23.74 5.30 42.16
N LEU A 108 -23.37 6.37 42.87
CA LEU A 108 -22.76 7.55 42.26
C LEU A 108 -21.35 7.27 41.71
N ALA A 109 -20.56 6.44 42.39
CA ALA A 109 -19.24 6.05 41.90
C ALA A 109 -19.35 5.20 40.61
N VAL A 110 -20.33 4.28 40.54
CA VAL A 110 -20.58 3.47 39.35
C VAL A 110 -21.08 4.33 38.18
N VAL A 111 -21.99 5.28 38.43
CA VAL A 111 -22.46 6.21 37.38
C VAL A 111 -21.31 7.07 36.84
N ALA A 112 -20.46 7.61 37.72
CA ALA A 112 -19.28 8.38 37.30
C ALA A 112 -18.34 7.53 36.44
N LEU A 113 -18.05 6.28 36.85
CA LEU A 113 -17.19 5.35 36.11
C LEU A 113 -17.79 5.00 34.74
N ILE A 114 -19.11 4.77 34.66
CA ILE A 114 -19.81 4.53 33.39
C ILE A 114 -19.75 5.77 32.49
N THR A 115 -19.92 6.98 33.02
CA THR A 115 -19.83 8.20 32.21
C THR A 115 -18.42 8.47 31.68
N PHE A 116 -17.37 8.24 32.49
CA PHE A 116 -15.99 8.37 32.01
C PHE A 116 -15.63 7.28 31.00
N ALA A 117 -16.10 6.05 31.20
CA ALA A 117 -15.92 4.96 30.24
C ALA A 117 -16.64 5.25 28.90
N ALA A 118 -17.85 5.82 28.94
CA ALA A 118 -18.59 6.21 27.75
C ALA A 118 -17.92 7.35 26.97
N ILE A 119 -17.36 8.35 27.65
CA ILE A 119 -16.64 9.46 27.00
C ILE A 119 -15.30 8.97 26.40
N ALA A 120 -14.58 8.08 27.10
CA ALA A 120 -13.35 7.47 26.59
C ALA A 120 -13.61 6.56 25.38
N ALA A 121 -14.68 5.76 25.41
CA ALA A 121 -15.10 4.93 24.29
C ALA A 121 -15.50 5.77 23.06
N GLY A 122 -16.18 6.90 23.27
CA GLY A 122 -16.55 7.82 22.19
C GLY A 122 -15.35 8.41 21.46
N ARG A 123 -14.27 8.76 22.17
CA ARG A 123 -13.04 9.29 21.54
C ARG A 123 -12.23 8.24 20.80
N LEU A 124 -12.18 7.00 21.32
CA LEU A 124 -11.51 5.88 20.66
C LEU A 124 -12.21 5.47 19.36
N LEU A 125 -13.55 5.51 19.33
CA LEU A 125 -14.34 5.23 18.13
C LEU A 125 -14.13 6.26 17.02
N THR A 126 -13.97 7.55 17.37
CA THR A 126 -13.68 8.58 16.36
C THR A 126 -12.29 8.46 15.76
N THR A 127 -11.26 8.13 16.55
CA THR A 127 -9.91 7.92 16.00
C THR A 127 -9.85 6.66 15.14
N ALA A 128 -10.48 5.57 15.55
CA ALA A 128 -10.51 4.34 14.74
C ALA A 128 -11.29 4.52 13.42
N ALA A 129 -12.35 5.34 13.43
CA ALA A 129 -13.08 5.68 12.21
C ALA A 129 -12.27 6.59 11.28
N ILE A 130 -11.51 7.55 11.83
CA ILE A 130 -10.63 8.43 11.05
C ILE A 130 -9.46 7.63 10.47
N ASP A 131 -8.82 6.75 11.25
CA ASP A 131 -7.74 5.89 10.76
C ASP A 131 -8.23 4.92 9.69
N ALA A 132 -9.40 4.28 9.91
CA ALA A 132 -9.99 3.42 8.88
C ALA A 132 -10.35 4.20 7.62
N GLN A 133 -10.89 5.41 7.76
CA GLN A 133 -11.20 6.24 6.60
C GLN A 133 -9.94 6.73 5.87
N GLN A 134 -8.87 7.05 6.59
CA GLN A 134 -7.57 7.37 5.98
C GLN A 134 -6.94 6.18 5.28
N ASP A 135 -7.01 4.97 5.85
CA ASP A 135 -6.54 3.75 5.19
C ASP A 135 -7.35 3.45 3.91
N PHE A 136 -8.65 3.76 3.90
CA PHE A 136 -9.47 3.69 2.68
C PHE A 136 -9.09 4.76 1.66
N GLU A 137 -8.86 6.01 2.10
CA GLU A 137 -8.48 7.14 1.24
C GLU A 137 -7.08 6.95 0.63
N ASP A 138 -6.09 6.49 1.41
CA ASP A 138 -4.75 6.10 0.90
C ASP A 138 -4.81 4.83 0.02
N SER A 139 -5.89 4.05 0.11
CA SER A 139 -6.16 2.86 -0.74
C SER A 139 -6.93 3.18 -2.03
N MET A 140 -7.42 4.40 -2.26
CA MET A 140 -8.24 4.67 -3.45
C MET A 140 -7.43 4.87 -4.71
N VAL A 141 -6.11 5.06 -4.58
CA VAL A 141 -5.21 5.28 -5.71
C VAL A 141 -4.03 4.32 -5.65
N ASP A 142 -4.00 3.37 -6.60
CA ASP A 142 -2.85 2.50 -6.79
C ASP A 142 -1.92 3.10 -7.85
N ARG A 143 -0.76 3.60 -7.42
CA ARG A 143 0.26 4.18 -8.32
C ARG A 143 1.39 3.19 -8.59
N TYR A 144 1.69 3.00 -9.88
CA TYR A 144 2.88 2.30 -10.37
C TYR A 144 3.78 3.28 -11.12
N GLN A 145 5.06 3.32 -10.76
CA GLN A 145 6.04 4.17 -11.41
C GLN A 145 6.40 3.65 -12.81
N SER A 146 6.90 4.55 -13.66
CA SER A 146 7.30 4.21 -15.04
C SER A 146 8.30 3.03 -15.14
N GLY A 147 9.25 2.95 -14.21
CA GLY A 147 10.17 1.81 -14.14
C GLY A 147 9.55 0.48 -13.67
N GLU A 148 8.30 0.50 -13.20
CA GLU A 148 7.54 -0.66 -12.71
C GLU A 148 6.55 -1.19 -13.74
N THR A 149 6.00 -0.32 -14.60
CA THR A 149 5.00 -0.72 -15.59
C THR A 149 5.56 -1.56 -16.73
N GLY A 150 6.83 -1.33 -17.11
CA GLY A 150 7.48 -2.05 -18.20
C GLY A 150 6.92 -1.71 -19.59
N TYR A 151 6.20 -0.59 -19.71
CA TYR A 151 5.65 -0.13 -20.98
C TYR A 151 6.74 0.22 -22.00
N ALA A 152 6.43 0.09 -23.30
CA ALA A 152 7.36 0.45 -24.38
C ALA A 152 7.63 1.96 -24.40
N PHE A 153 6.61 2.77 -24.14
CA PHE A 153 6.75 4.20 -23.89
C PHE A 153 6.74 4.46 -22.37
N PRO A 154 7.82 5.00 -21.78
CA PRO A 154 7.93 5.19 -20.33
C PRO A 154 6.78 6.05 -19.78
N ALA A 155 5.96 5.44 -18.94
CA ALA A 155 4.84 6.10 -18.29
C ALA A 155 4.51 5.41 -16.95
N ALA A 156 4.28 6.24 -15.93
CA ALA A 156 3.63 5.78 -14.69
C ALA A 156 2.12 5.66 -14.93
N ILE A 157 1.45 4.85 -14.11
CA ILE A 157 -0.01 4.70 -14.14
C ILE A 157 -0.57 4.80 -12.72
N GLU A 158 -1.71 5.47 -12.59
CA GLU A 158 -2.53 5.46 -11.38
C GLU A 158 -3.88 4.84 -11.70
N TYR A 159 -4.32 3.87 -10.90
CA TYR A 159 -5.69 3.35 -10.92
C TYR A 159 -6.51 4.00 -9.82
N TYR A 160 -7.74 4.39 -10.14
CA TYR A 160 -8.61 5.16 -9.26
C TYR A 160 -9.87 4.36 -8.89
N GLY A 161 -10.15 4.28 -7.59
CA GLY A 161 -11.38 3.73 -7.03
C GLY A 161 -12.33 4.80 -6.46
N ASP A 162 -12.06 6.09 -6.70
CA ASP A 162 -12.78 7.23 -6.11
C ASP A 162 -13.74 7.95 -7.07
N ASP A 163 -14.05 7.33 -8.22
CA ASP A 163 -14.99 7.84 -9.22
C ASP A 163 -14.63 9.21 -9.83
N ARG A 164 -13.36 9.63 -9.75
CA ARG A 164 -12.91 10.92 -10.29
C ARG A 164 -13.08 11.09 -11.80
N TYR A 165 -13.20 9.99 -12.54
CA TYR A 165 -13.47 9.95 -13.98
C TYR A 165 -14.76 9.19 -14.31
N ALA A 166 -15.71 9.12 -13.36
CA ALA A 166 -16.96 8.42 -13.58
C ALA A 166 -17.80 9.03 -14.73
N ASP A 167 -17.60 10.30 -15.05
CA ASP A 167 -18.22 10.97 -16.21
C ASP A 167 -17.67 10.49 -17.56
N LEU A 168 -16.49 9.89 -17.58
CA LEU A 168 -15.88 9.28 -18.76
C LEU A 168 -16.26 7.80 -18.93
N CYS A 169 -16.87 7.18 -17.92
CA CYS A 169 -17.41 5.82 -18.02
C CYS A 169 -18.64 5.80 -18.93
N LEU A 170 -18.60 4.96 -19.98
CA LEU A 170 -19.77 4.77 -20.83
C LEU A 170 -20.90 4.09 -20.04
N GLU A 171 -22.14 4.52 -20.25
CA GLU A 171 -23.33 3.93 -19.60
C GLU A 171 -23.47 2.42 -19.85
N THR A 172 -22.85 1.91 -20.92
CA THR A 172 -22.82 0.49 -21.26
C THR A 172 -21.91 -0.37 -20.38
N TRP A 173 -21.07 0.24 -19.54
CA TRP A 173 -20.11 -0.45 -18.66
C TRP A 173 -20.56 -0.36 -17.20
N THR A 174 -21.74 -0.89 -16.93
CA THR A 174 -22.42 -0.79 -15.63
C THR A 174 -21.65 -1.44 -14.49
N ASN A 175 -20.87 -2.49 -14.76
CA ASN A 175 -20.18 -3.27 -13.74
C ASN A 175 -18.67 -3.40 -13.97
N GLY A 176 -18.15 -2.96 -15.12
CA GLY A 176 -16.74 -3.07 -15.48
C GLY A 176 -16.21 -1.81 -16.11
N CYS A 177 -16.30 -0.66 -15.42
CA CYS A 177 -15.55 0.55 -15.80
C CYS A 177 -14.33 0.70 -14.89
N TRP A 178 -13.14 0.69 -15.48
CA TRP A 178 -11.88 0.96 -14.79
C TRP A 178 -11.40 2.36 -15.12
N GLN A 179 -11.02 3.09 -14.08
CA GLN A 179 -10.58 4.48 -14.17
C GLN A 179 -9.08 4.52 -13.88
N SER A 180 -8.28 5.02 -14.81
CA SER A 180 -6.85 5.24 -14.58
C SER A 180 -6.36 6.52 -15.27
N ALA A 181 -5.14 6.93 -14.97
CA ALA A 181 -4.42 7.94 -15.73
C ALA A 181 -2.97 7.52 -15.95
N LEU A 182 -2.46 7.84 -17.13
CA LEU A 182 -1.05 7.72 -17.47
C LEU A 182 -0.33 9.04 -17.18
N PHE A 183 0.91 8.94 -16.74
CA PHE A 183 1.83 10.07 -16.57
C PHE A 183 3.10 9.75 -17.36
N THR A 184 3.17 10.23 -18.60
CA THR A 184 4.28 9.94 -19.52
C THR A 184 5.54 10.71 -19.11
N GLU A 185 6.72 10.16 -19.39
CA GLU A 185 7.99 10.87 -19.12
C GLU A 185 8.35 11.89 -20.22
N ALA A 186 7.70 11.82 -21.38
CA ALA A 186 7.89 12.71 -22.52
C ALA A 186 6.54 13.01 -23.21
N ASP A 187 6.51 14.11 -23.95
CA ASP A 187 5.36 14.47 -24.78
C ASP A 187 5.19 13.43 -25.91
N CYS A 188 3.94 13.16 -26.27
CA CYS A 188 3.58 12.29 -27.39
C CYS A 188 2.31 12.81 -28.07
N GLU A 189 2.40 13.12 -29.36
CA GLU A 189 1.28 13.56 -30.17
C GLU A 189 0.26 12.44 -30.36
N HIS A 190 0.69 11.21 -30.67
CA HIS A 190 -0.21 10.07 -30.87
C HIS A 190 0.18 8.92 -29.94
N LEU A 191 -0.47 8.86 -28.78
CA LEU A 191 -0.29 7.83 -27.78
C LEU A 191 -1.27 6.67 -28.02
N GLN A 192 -0.74 5.46 -28.16
CA GLN A 192 -1.51 4.24 -28.30
C GLN A 192 -1.48 3.44 -26.99
N VAL A 193 -2.65 3.13 -26.45
CA VAL A 193 -2.84 2.36 -25.22
C VAL A 193 -3.55 1.05 -25.55
N LEU A 194 -2.87 -0.08 -25.35
CA LEU A 194 -3.45 -1.42 -25.48
C LEU A 194 -4.03 -1.83 -24.13
N VAL A 195 -5.33 -2.08 -24.10
CA VAL A 195 -6.06 -2.58 -22.93
C VAL A 195 -6.39 -4.04 -23.15
N ALA A 196 -6.11 -4.87 -22.16
CA ALA A 196 -6.39 -6.30 -22.14
C ALA A 196 -7.55 -6.61 -21.19
N TYR A 197 -8.36 -7.62 -21.54
CA TYR A 197 -9.47 -8.15 -20.74
C TYR A 197 -9.39 -9.66 -20.60
N THR A 198 -9.79 -10.20 -19.46
CA THR A 198 -9.84 -11.66 -19.18
C THR A 198 -10.83 -11.98 -18.07
N ASN A 199 -11.23 -13.26 -17.98
CA ASN A 199 -11.96 -13.80 -16.84
C ASN A 199 -11.07 -14.64 -15.90
N ASP A 200 -9.80 -14.83 -16.24
CA ASP A 200 -8.81 -15.52 -15.42
C ASP A 200 -7.95 -14.53 -14.63
N ALA A 201 -8.06 -14.57 -13.30
CA ALA A 201 -7.35 -13.69 -12.39
C ALA A 201 -5.81 -13.85 -12.44
N ASP A 202 -5.33 -15.01 -12.89
CA ASP A 202 -3.91 -15.35 -12.95
C ASP A 202 -3.32 -15.14 -14.37
N ALA A 203 -4.10 -14.60 -15.31
CA ALA A 203 -3.67 -14.40 -16.68
C ALA A 203 -2.62 -13.28 -16.79
N TRP A 204 -1.57 -13.54 -17.57
CA TRP A 204 -0.50 -12.58 -17.86
C TRP A 204 -0.74 -11.77 -19.15
N SER A 205 -1.79 -12.13 -19.90
CA SER A 205 -2.20 -11.51 -21.15
C SER A 205 -3.71 -11.53 -21.27
N GLY A 206 -4.29 -10.58 -22.02
CA GLY A 206 -5.72 -10.55 -22.28
C GLY A 206 -6.18 -11.69 -23.18
N GLU A 207 -7.40 -12.18 -22.94
CA GLU A 207 -8.15 -12.98 -23.91
C GLU A 207 -8.68 -12.10 -25.06
N THR A 208 -9.01 -10.86 -24.73
CA THR A 208 -9.44 -9.83 -25.67
C THR A 208 -8.63 -8.57 -25.44
N GLU A 209 -8.20 -7.94 -26.52
CA GLU A 209 -7.44 -6.69 -26.47
C GLU A 209 -8.17 -5.62 -27.28
N VAL A 210 -8.14 -4.39 -26.79
CA VAL A 210 -8.64 -3.21 -27.48
C VAL A 210 -7.60 -2.11 -27.43
N THR A 211 -7.57 -1.29 -28.47
CA THR A 211 -6.66 -0.17 -28.57
C THR A 211 -7.42 1.13 -28.37
N ILE A 212 -6.89 1.98 -27.50
CA ILE A 212 -7.34 3.35 -27.28
C ILE A 212 -6.25 4.27 -27.83
N GLU A 213 -6.64 5.23 -28.66
CA GLU A 213 -5.75 6.24 -29.20
C GLU A 213 -6.03 7.56 -28.49
N ILE A 214 -4.97 8.21 -28.02
CA ILE A 214 -5.02 9.46 -27.28
C ILE A 214 -4.09 10.45 -27.97
N GLU A 215 -4.65 11.63 -28.24
CA GLU A 215 -3.94 12.71 -28.90
C GLU A 215 -3.33 13.67 -27.87
N HIS A 216 -2.13 14.17 -28.16
CA HIS A 216 -1.42 15.21 -27.40
C HIS A 216 -1.23 14.88 -25.91
N ALA A 217 -0.62 13.73 -25.59
CA ALA A 217 -0.19 13.44 -24.23
C ALA A 217 1.01 14.32 -23.84
N VAL A 218 0.87 15.07 -22.74
CA VAL A 218 1.91 15.98 -22.22
C VAL A 218 2.68 15.30 -21.09
N ALA A 219 4.00 15.40 -21.12
CA ALA A 219 4.89 14.81 -20.12
C ALA A 219 4.52 15.24 -18.69
N GLY A 220 4.31 14.27 -17.80
CA GLY A 220 4.02 14.49 -16.39
C GLY A 220 2.60 14.96 -16.08
N ASP A 221 1.79 15.33 -17.08
CA ASP A 221 0.38 15.64 -16.90
C ASP A 221 -0.46 14.35 -16.89
N PRO A 222 -1.53 14.29 -16.07
CA PRO A 222 -2.39 13.13 -16.05
C PRO A 222 -3.16 13.02 -17.37
N THR A 223 -2.96 11.92 -18.07
CA THR A 223 -3.69 11.56 -19.29
C THR A 223 -4.73 10.48 -18.94
N PRO A 224 -6.03 10.81 -18.84
CA PRO A 224 -7.05 9.85 -18.42
C PRO A 224 -7.15 8.69 -19.40
N VAL A 225 -7.21 7.47 -18.85
CA VAL A 225 -7.47 6.23 -19.60
C VAL A 225 -8.62 5.53 -18.90
N VAL A 226 -9.83 5.69 -19.44
CA VAL A 226 -11.04 5.05 -18.92
C VAL A 226 -11.49 3.99 -19.91
N PHE A 227 -11.64 2.77 -19.43
CA PHE A 227 -11.96 1.62 -20.26
C PHE A 227 -12.89 0.67 -19.52
N GLY A 228 -13.62 -0.14 -20.27
CA GLY A 228 -14.58 -1.04 -19.67
C GLY A 228 -15.11 -2.12 -20.59
N ASN A 229 -15.52 -3.22 -19.97
CA ASN A 229 -16.17 -4.35 -20.64
C ASN A 229 -16.89 -5.26 -19.64
N ASP A 230 -18.21 -5.17 -19.57
CA ASP A 230 -19.06 -5.97 -18.67
C ASP A 230 -19.00 -7.49 -18.96
N ALA A 231 -18.39 -7.94 -20.06
CA ALA A 231 -18.20 -9.36 -20.38
C ALA A 231 -17.01 -10.01 -19.67
N PHE A 232 -16.15 -9.22 -19.01
CA PHE A 232 -14.93 -9.67 -18.37
C PHE A 232 -14.84 -9.19 -16.92
N ALA A 233 -14.32 -10.05 -16.04
CA ALA A 233 -14.11 -9.72 -14.63
C ALA A 233 -12.88 -8.83 -14.39
N TYR A 234 -11.92 -8.83 -15.31
CA TYR A 234 -10.65 -8.12 -15.17
C TYR A 234 -10.31 -7.34 -16.45
N GLY A 235 -9.69 -6.18 -16.27
CA GLY A 235 -9.09 -5.39 -17.35
C GLY A 235 -7.91 -4.56 -16.86
N TRP A 236 -6.90 -4.38 -17.70
CA TRP A 236 -5.72 -3.55 -17.38
C TRP A 236 -5.08 -2.95 -18.64
N VAL A 237 -4.26 -1.91 -18.44
CA VAL A 237 -3.40 -1.38 -19.49
C VAL A 237 -2.21 -2.32 -19.70
N GLN A 238 -2.22 -3.05 -20.81
CA GLN A 238 -1.22 -4.04 -21.18
C GLN A 238 0.04 -3.40 -21.76
N GLN A 239 -0.11 -2.35 -22.58
CA GLN A 239 1.00 -1.69 -23.24
C GLN A 239 0.69 -0.23 -23.54
N VAL A 240 1.71 0.63 -23.47
CA VAL A 240 1.67 2.03 -23.90
C VAL A 240 2.78 2.26 -24.92
N THR A 241 2.42 2.84 -26.06
CA THR A 241 3.35 3.09 -27.18
C THR A 241 3.14 4.51 -27.72
N CYS A 242 4.22 5.25 -27.96
CA CYS A 242 4.14 6.52 -28.69
C CYS A 242 4.40 6.30 -30.18
N LEU A 243 3.55 6.82 -31.05
CA LEU A 243 3.62 6.56 -32.50
C LEU A 243 4.38 7.64 -33.29
N ASP A 244 4.76 8.75 -32.68
CA ASP A 244 5.34 9.93 -33.35
C ASP A 244 6.66 9.67 -34.09
N GLY A 245 7.41 8.65 -33.66
CA GLY A 245 8.71 8.29 -34.24
C GLY A 245 8.62 7.46 -35.52
N GLN A 246 7.45 6.95 -35.91
CA GLN A 246 7.32 6.08 -37.09
C GLN A 246 7.00 6.84 -38.39
N ALA A 247 6.66 8.13 -38.30
CA ALA A 247 6.24 8.92 -39.47
C ALA A 247 7.41 9.46 -40.32
N THR A 248 8.64 9.47 -39.80
CA THR A 248 9.75 10.24 -40.41
C THR A 248 10.71 9.45 -41.31
N GLU A 249 10.53 8.13 -41.50
CA GLU A 249 11.43 7.32 -42.33
C GLU A 249 10.79 6.82 -43.64
N SER A 250 9.87 7.61 -44.21
CA SER A 250 9.39 7.41 -45.58
C SER A 250 9.53 8.72 -46.33
N THR A 251 10.64 8.89 -47.05
CA THR A 251 10.82 9.68 -48.30
C THR A 251 12.28 10.17 -48.38
N ASP A 252 13.13 9.38 -49.06
CA ASP A 252 14.06 9.87 -50.10
C ASP A 252 15.05 8.74 -50.49
N VAL A 253 14.53 7.73 -51.19
CA VAL A 253 15.37 6.99 -52.15
C VAL A 253 15.11 7.64 -53.51
N ALA A 254 15.73 8.80 -53.71
CA ALA A 254 15.77 9.46 -55.01
C ALA A 254 16.55 8.57 -55.99
N THR A 255 15.91 8.32 -57.13
CA THR A 255 16.40 7.51 -58.26
C THR A 255 17.34 8.33 -59.15
#